data_AF-A0A7J8MKD1-F1
#
_entry.id   AF-A0A7J8MKD1-F1
#
_cell.length_a   1.000
_cell.length_b   1.000
_cell.length_c   1.000
_cell.angle_alpha   90.00
_cell.angle_beta   90.00
_cell.angle_gamma   90.00
#
_symmetry.space_group_name_H-M   'P 1'
#
loop_
_entity.id
_entity.type
_entity.pdbx_description
1 polymer ?
#
loop_
_entity_poly.entity_id
_entity_poly.type
_entity_poly.pdbx_seq_one_letter_code
_entity_poly.pdbx_strand_id
1 'polypeptide(L)'
;RNELVCRVAKDFLLDLQSGTLDLNPGVNPLSSSKSGQTSDPNSEDETDIGDKRRRHGKEPAKETDILSAAPKAHPISCDPRRIQIDIEQAQGLVRKLDSEKGIEENILRGFDNDKVNRDKSRGSLTGPVVIIRGSNSVKGLEGIELLDTLITYLWRVHGLDYYGMIETSEAKGLRHVRPEGKSSDVTNSGSEWEKKLDSRWQERLRGQDPLELMTAKDKIEAAAVEALNPFVRKIRDEKYGWKYGCGAKGCTKLFHAAEFVHKHLKLKHPELVMELTSKVREELYYQNYMK
;
A
#
# COMPACT_ATOMS: atom_id res chain seq x y z
N ARG A 1 -0.74 10.50 -3.99
CA ARG A 1 -0.89 9.07 -3.64
C ARG A 1 -0.40 8.79 -2.22
N ASN A 2 0.90 8.91 -1.96
CA ASN A 2 1.49 8.53 -0.66
C ASN A 2 0.87 9.30 0.51
N GLU A 3 0.63 10.60 0.38
CA GLU A 3 -0.05 11.40 1.40
C GLU A 3 -1.47 10.91 1.74
N LEU A 4 -2.25 10.52 0.72
CA LEU A 4 -3.58 9.94 0.91
C LEU A 4 -3.47 8.61 1.65
N VAL A 5 -2.55 7.75 1.24
CA VAL A 5 -2.31 6.46 1.88
C VAL A 5 -1.90 6.63 3.34
N CYS A 6 -1.00 7.56 3.65
CA CYS A 6 -0.62 7.86 5.03
C CYS A 6 -1.80 8.35 5.87
N ARG A 7 -2.72 9.13 5.30
CA ARG A 7 -3.94 9.56 5.99
C ARG A 7 -4.87 8.37 6.27
N VAL A 8 -5.18 7.59 5.24
CA VAL A 8 -6.06 6.41 5.36
C VAL A 8 -5.48 5.39 6.34
N ALA A 9 -4.14 5.21 6.36
CA ALA A 9 -3.48 4.36 7.33
C ALA A 9 -3.67 4.85 8.77
N LYS A 10 -3.54 6.17 9.01
CA LYS A 10 -3.79 6.75 10.34
C LYS A 10 -5.24 6.54 10.77
N ASP A 11 -6.19 6.81 9.90
CA ASP A 11 -7.61 6.63 10.19
C ASP A 11 -7.92 5.16 10.49
N PHE A 12 -7.40 4.23 9.69
CA PHE A 12 -7.54 2.79 9.92
C PHE A 12 -6.99 2.36 11.29
N LEU A 13 -5.82 2.86 11.68
CA LEU A 13 -5.18 2.50 12.95
C LEU A 13 -5.92 3.11 14.15
N LEU A 14 -6.53 4.28 14.00
CA LEU A 14 -7.40 4.88 15.01
C LEU A 14 -8.67 4.06 15.20
N ASP A 15 -9.31 3.61 14.13
CA ASP A 15 -10.49 2.73 14.18
C ASP A 15 -10.13 1.39 14.85
N LEU A 16 -8.96 0.85 14.53
CA LEU A 16 -8.43 -0.38 15.14
C LEU A 16 -8.20 -0.21 16.66
N GLN A 17 -7.60 0.92 17.08
CA GLN A 17 -7.34 1.21 18.50
C GLN A 17 -8.62 1.52 19.29
N SER A 18 -9.63 2.11 18.65
CA SER A 18 -10.94 2.38 19.27
C SER A 18 -11.86 1.15 19.27
N GLY A 19 -11.50 0.09 18.55
CA GLY A 19 -12.31 -1.12 18.41
C GLY A 19 -13.53 -0.94 17.50
N THR A 20 -13.53 0.08 16.65
CA THR A 20 -14.61 0.40 15.70
C THR A 20 -14.32 -0.07 14.27
N LEU A 21 -13.16 -0.68 14.04
CA LEU A 21 -12.75 -1.17 12.74
C LEU A 21 -13.70 -2.26 12.19
N ASP A 22 -14.30 -1.96 11.05
CA ASP A 22 -15.06 -2.91 10.23
C ASP A 22 -14.11 -3.75 9.33
N LEU A 23 -14.29 -5.08 9.29
CA LEU A 23 -13.49 -6.01 8.48
C LEU A 23 -14.16 -6.42 7.15
N ASN A 24 -15.20 -5.70 6.73
CA ASN A 24 -15.87 -5.86 5.44
C ASN A 24 -14.88 -5.83 4.24
N PRO A 25 -15.12 -6.63 3.17
CA PRO A 25 -14.26 -6.70 2.00
C PRO A 25 -14.22 -5.46 1.10
N GLY A 26 -15.05 -4.46 1.37
CA GLY A 26 -15.11 -3.19 0.68
C GLY A 26 -13.91 -2.29 0.98
N VAL A 27 -13.56 -1.48 -0.03
CA VAL A 27 -12.49 -0.46 0.09
C VAL A 27 -12.86 0.62 1.12
N ASN A 28 -14.13 1.01 1.15
CA ASN A 28 -14.64 1.97 2.13
C ASN A 28 -15.29 1.20 3.28
N PRO A 29 -15.03 1.58 4.54
CA PRO A 29 -15.74 1.00 5.68
C PRO A 29 -17.24 1.29 5.53
N LEU A 30 -18.09 0.37 5.99
CA LEU A 30 -19.50 0.67 6.18
C LEU A 30 -19.57 1.79 7.22
N SER A 31 -20.06 2.97 6.82
CA SER A 31 -20.19 4.11 7.73
C SER A 31 -21.08 3.72 8.90
N SER A 32 -20.49 3.47 10.07
CA SER A 32 -21.24 3.46 11.32
C SER A 32 -21.41 4.92 11.76
N SER A 33 -22.67 5.38 11.81
CA SER A 33 -23.15 6.72 12.22
C SER A 33 -23.23 7.85 11.16
N LYS A 34 -24.43 8.04 10.62
CA LYS A 34 -25.25 9.26 10.81
C LYS A 34 -26.64 9.03 10.21
N SER A 35 -27.57 8.54 11.03
CA SER A 35 -28.98 8.88 10.86
C SER A 35 -29.12 10.36 11.19
N GLY A 36 -28.77 11.20 10.22
CA GLY A 36 -29.00 12.63 10.23
C GLY A 36 -29.53 12.98 8.85
N GLN A 37 -30.74 12.51 8.56
CA GLN A 37 -31.54 13.13 7.50
C GLN A 37 -31.67 14.60 7.86
N THR A 38 -30.97 15.46 7.13
CA THR A 38 -31.38 16.85 6.96
C THR A 38 -32.62 16.83 6.08
N SER A 39 -33.78 16.61 6.71
CA SER A 39 -35.07 16.94 6.11
C SER A 39 -35.49 18.29 6.68
N ASP A 40 -35.43 19.32 5.85
CA ASP A 40 -36.05 20.61 6.12
C ASP A 40 -37.58 20.47 6.20
N PRO A 41 -38.26 21.34 6.96
CA PRO A 41 -39.59 21.09 7.47
C PRO A 41 -40.67 21.50 6.48
N ASN A 42 -41.70 20.68 6.34
CA ASN A 42 -43.02 21.18 5.97
C ASN A 42 -44.13 20.33 6.61
N SER A 43 -44.68 20.88 7.69
CA SER A 43 -46.11 21.23 7.85
C SER A 43 -47.16 20.09 7.66
N GLU A 44 -47.63 19.61 8.82
CA GLU A 44 -49.04 19.33 9.26
C GLU A 44 -49.95 18.38 8.45
N ASP A 45 -50.33 17.24 9.05
CA ASP A 45 -51.67 17.08 9.64
C ASP A 45 -51.71 15.88 10.62
N GLU A 46 -52.47 16.04 11.69
CA GLU A 46 -52.64 15.13 12.83
C GLU A 46 -53.62 13.99 12.51
N THR A 47 -53.36 12.76 12.99
CA THR A 47 -54.37 11.96 13.72
C THR A 47 -53.76 10.71 14.36
N ASP A 48 -54.27 10.47 15.56
CA ASP A 48 -53.80 9.62 16.66
C ASP A 48 -54.15 8.11 16.49
N ILE A 49 -53.57 7.31 17.41
CA ILE A 49 -53.94 5.98 17.90
C ILE A 49 -53.25 4.76 17.23
N GLY A 50 -52.40 4.08 18.01
CA GLY A 50 -52.17 2.64 17.80
C GLY A 50 -50.81 2.08 18.23
N ASP A 51 -50.73 1.69 19.50
CA ASP A 51 -49.70 0.83 20.11
C ASP A 51 -49.14 -0.27 19.18
N LYS A 52 -47.80 -0.31 19.01
CA LYS A 52 -46.96 -1.53 18.97
C LYS A 52 -45.48 -1.18 18.81
N ARG A 53 -44.71 -1.41 19.88
CA ARG A 53 -43.23 -1.45 19.92
C ARG A 53 -42.68 -2.28 18.74
N ARG A 54 -42.19 -1.62 17.69
CA ARG A 54 -41.31 -2.24 16.69
C ARG A 54 -39.89 -2.27 17.24
N ARG A 55 -39.46 -3.47 17.65
CA ARG A 55 -38.04 -3.78 17.91
C ARG A 55 -37.23 -3.45 16.66
N HIS A 56 -36.27 -2.56 16.80
CA HIS A 56 -35.22 -2.34 15.81
C HIS A 56 -34.31 -3.57 15.79
N GLY A 57 -34.14 -4.15 14.61
CA GLY A 57 -33.28 -5.30 14.38
C GLY A 57 -33.15 -5.52 12.89
N LYS A 58 -32.37 -4.68 12.22
CA LYS A 58 -32.13 -4.77 10.77
C LYS A 58 -30.70 -4.36 10.43
N GLU A 59 -29.74 -5.08 11.00
CA GLU A 59 -28.30 -4.88 10.79
C GLU A 59 -27.55 -6.12 10.25
N PRO A 60 -27.94 -7.39 10.50
CA PRO A 60 -27.19 -8.54 9.96
C PRO A 60 -27.33 -8.72 8.44
N ALA A 61 -28.46 -8.30 7.86
CA ALA A 61 -28.79 -8.63 6.47
C ALA A 61 -27.87 -7.94 5.44
N LYS A 62 -27.35 -6.74 5.74
CA LYS A 62 -26.50 -5.99 4.79
C LYS A 62 -25.05 -6.50 4.78
N GLU A 63 -24.52 -6.91 5.93
CA GLU A 63 -23.15 -7.46 6.01
C GLU A 63 -23.05 -8.84 5.36
N THR A 64 -24.02 -9.73 5.60
CA THR A 64 -24.08 -11.05 4.96
C THR A 64 -24.21 -10.93 3.44
N ASP A 65 -24.98 -9.95 2.95
CA ASP A 65 -25.16 -9.71 1.51
C ASP A 65 -23.82 -9.29 0.85
N ILE A 66 -23.06 -8.38 1.47
CA ILE A 66 -21.76 -7.94 0.94
C ILE A 66 -20.71 -9.07 0.97
N LEU A 67 -20.68 -9.88 2.03
CA LEU A 67 -19.79 -11.04 2.10
C LEU A 67 -20.15 -12.10 1.07
N SER A 68 -21.44 -12.26 0.74
CA SER A 68 -21.91 -13.19 -0.29
C SER A 68 -21.58 -12.70 -1.71
N ALA A 69 -21.62 -11.39 -1.94
CA ALA A 69 -21.31 -10.76 -3.22
C ALA A 69 -19.80 -10.66 -3.51
N ALA A 70 -18.96 -10.76 -2.47
CA ALA A 70 -17.50 -10.69 -2.63
C ALA A 70 -16.96 -11.93 -3.37
N PRO A 71 -16.00 -11.75 -4.32
CA PRO A 71 -15.34 -12.86 -4.98
C PRO A 71 -14.70 -13.83 -3.98
N LYS A 72 -14.77 -15.13 -4.25
CA LYS A 72 -14.23 -16.16 -3.34
C LYS A 72 -12.85 -16.61 -3.77
N ALA A 73 -11.94 -16.69 -2.80
CA ALA A 73 -10.63 -17.30 -2.95
C ALA A 73 -10.73 -18.83 -3.05
N HIS A 74 -9.61 -19.49 -3.37
CA HIS A 74 -9.56 -20.95 -3.37
C HIS A 74 -9.82 -21.50 -1.95
N PRO A 75 -10.59 -22.59 -1.76
CA PRO A 75 -10.95 -23.11 -0.43
C PRO A 75 -9.78 -23.45 0.49
N ILE A 76 -8.62 -23.80 -0.10
CA ILE A 76 -7.37 -24.04 0.65
C ILE A 76 -6.92 -22.83 1.50
N SER A 77 -7.38 -21.62 1.17
CA SER A 77 -7.17 -20.42 2.00
C SER A 77 -7.74 -20.53 3.42
N CYS A 78 -8.68 -21.45 3.67
CA CYS A 78 -9.23 -21.72 5.00
C CYS A 78 -8.41 -22.76 5.80
N ASP A 79 -7.41 -23.40 5.20
CA ASP A 79 -6.56 -24.37 5.90
C ASP A 79 -5.80 -23.67 7.03
N PRO A 80 -5.85 -24.17 8.28
CA PRO A 80 -5.05 -23.63 9.40
C PRO A 80 -3.57 -23.46 9.09
N ARG A 81 -2.97 -24.39 8.31
CA ARG A 81 -1.58 -24.29 7.86
C ARG A 81 -1.40 -23.07 6.95
N ARG A 82 -2.35 -22.84 6.04
CA ARG A 82 -2.32 -21.72 5.10
C ARG A 82 -2.51 -20.38 5.80
N ILE A 83 -3.40 -20.30 6.78
CA ILE A 83 -3.62 -19.09 7.58
C ILE A 83 -2.32 -18.61 8.24
N GLN A 84 -1.53 -19.52 8.80
CA GLN A 84 -0.25 -19.18 9.42
C GLN A 84 0.75 -18.57 8.41
N ILE A 85 0.85 -19.19 7.23
CA ILE A 85 1.73 -18.72 6.14
C ILE A 85 1.25 -17.34 5.63
N ASP A 86 -0.06 -17.18 5.47
CA ASP A 86 -0.68 -15.95 4.98
C ASP A 86 -0.45 -14.79 5.95
N ILE A 87 -0.47 -15.02 7.28
CA ILE A 87 -0.17 -13.98 8.28
C ILE A 87 1.25 -13.45 8.08
N GLU A 88 2.24 -14.34 7.99
CA GLU A 88 3.64 -13.95 7.84
C GLU A 88 3.88 -13.20 6.52
N GLN A 89 3.29 -13.70 5.43
CA GLN A 89 3.40 -13.07 4.12
C GLN A 89 2.69 -11.71 4.07
N ALA A 90 1.48 -11.61 4.64
CA ALA A 90 0.73 -10.36 4.72
C ALA A 90 1.45 -9.32 5.58
N GLN A 91 2.02 -9.70 6.73
CA GLN A 91 2.87 -8.81 7.54
C GLN A 91 4.11 -8.34 6.78
N GLY A 92 4.75 -9.23 6.02
CA GLY A 92 5.84 -8.87 5.11
C GLY A 92 5.42 -7.82 4.09
N LEU A 93 4.24 -8.00 3.48
CA LEU A 93 3.69 -7.04 2.52
C LEU A 93 3.38 -5.69 3.19
N VAL A 94 2.73 -5.70 4.36
CA VAL A 94 2.45 -4.48 5.13
C VAL A 94 3.73 -3.69 5.40
N ARG A 95 4.78 -4.35 5.92
CA ARG A 95 6.08 -3.71 6.16
C ARG A 95 6.64 -3.07 4.89
N LYS A 96 6.67 -3.82 3.79
CA LYS A 96 7.23 -3.33 2.53
C LYS A 96 6.45 -2.14 1.97
N LEU A 97 5.12 -2.27 1.88
CA LEU A 97 4.25 -1.27 1.27
C LEU A 97 4.18 0.02 2.10
N ASP A 98 4.24 -0.11 3.42
CA ASP A 98 4.34 1.03 4.31
C ASP A 98 5.67 1.78 4.10
N SER A 99 6.80 1.07 4.04
CA SER A 99 8.11 1.69 3.79
C SER A 99 8.17 2.39 2.44
N GLU A 100 7.62 1.79 1.38
CA GLU A 100 7.53 2.42 0.05
C GLU A 100 6.68 3.69 0.05
N LYS A 101 5.66 3.75 0.91
CA LYS A 101 4.72 4.89 0.99
C LYS A 101 5.04 5.88 2.10
N GLY A 102 6.08 5.64 2.90
CA GLY A 102 6.51 6.53 3.98
C GLY A 102 5.59 6.51 5.21
N ILE A 103 4.90 5.40 5.46
CA ILE A 103 4.21 5.18 6.73
C ILE A 103 5.27 4.69 7.71
N GLU A 104 5.39 5.29 8.90
CA GLU A 104 6.44 4.92 9.87
C GLU A 104 5.89 4.13 11.05
N GLU A 105 4.76 4.55 11.61
CA GLU A 105 4.15 3.96 12.80
C GLU A 105 2.96 3.07 12.44
N ASN A 106 3.16 1.75 12.41
CA ASN A 106 2.08 0.79 12.19
C ASN A 106 2.26 -0.46 13.06
N ILE A 107 1.33 -0.68 13.98
CA ILE A 107 1.34 -1.82 14.92
C ILE A 107 1.16 -3.18 14.23
N LEU A 108 0.61 -3.20 13.01
CA LEU A 108 0.35 -4.44 12.25
C LEU A 108 1.58 -5.00 11.55
N ARG A 109 2.69 -4.27 11.51
CA ARG A 109 3.94 -4.71 10.86
C ARG A 109 4.57 -5.96 11.47
N GLY A 110 4.16 -6.32 12.69
CA GLY A 110 4.87 -7.30 13.50
C GLY A 110 6.16 -6.71 14.09
N PHE A 111 6.72 -7.37 15.10
CA PHE A 111 8.00 -6.98 15.64
C PHE A 111 9.12 -7.32 14.66
N ASP A 112 10.07 -6.40 14.47
CA ASP A 112 11.32 -6.69 13.76
C ASP A 112 12.07 -7.80 14.53
N ASN A 113 11.97 -9.03 14.02
CA ASN A 113 12.78 -10.15 14.48
C ASN A 113 14.30 -9.91 14.24
N ASP A 114 14.67 -8.84 13.54
CA ASP A 114 16.06 -8.52 13.19
C ASP A 114 16.94 -8.05 14.37
N LYS A 115 16.36 -7.80 15.56
CA LYS A 115 17.14 -7.44 16.76
C LYS A 115 17.22 -8.50 17.86
N VAL A 116 16.48 -9.61 17.75
CA VAL A 116 16.45 -10.64 18.80
C VAL A 116 16.48 -12.05 18.20
N ASN A 117 17.50 -12.37 17.41
CA ASN A 117 17.77 -13.78 17.13
C ASN A 117 19.25 -14.08 16.88
N ARG A 118 20.06 -13.98 17.93
CA ARG A 118 21.31 -14.75 18.02
C ARG A 118 21.24 -15.91 19.02
N ASP A 119 20.14 -16.07 19.77
CA ASP A 119 19.96 -17.19 20.68
C ASP A 119 18.48 -17.44 20.95
N LYS A 120 17.85 -18.32 20.16
CA LYS A 120 17.08 -19.46 20.68
C LYS A 120 16.52 -20.31 19.54
N SER A 121 17.11 -21.50 19.47
CA SER A 121 16.56 -22.70 18.92
C SER A 121 15.19 -23.03 19.54
N ARG A 122 14.25 -23.45 18.68
CA ARG A 122 13.06 -24.27 18.95
C ARG A 122 11.99 -23.65 19.88
N GLY A 123 10.87 -23.24 19.28
CA GLY A 123 9.55 -23.36 19.89
C GLY A 123 8.88 -22.06 20.32
N SER A 124 8.27 -21.35 19.37
CA SER A 124 6.92 -20.85 19.62
C SER A 124 6.02 -21.51 18.57
N LEU A 125 5.32 -22.56 18.98
CA LEU A 125 4.22 -23.16 18.23
C LEU A 125 3.00 -22.21 18.14
N THR A 126 3.09 -21.05 18.77
CA THR A 126 2.12 -19.97 18.77
C THR A 126 2.48 -19.01 17.64
N GLY A 127 1.56 -18.81 16.69
CA GLY A 127 1.72 -17.87 15.58
C GLY A 127 1.87 -16.41 16.04
N PRO A 128 2.13 -15.47 15.12
CA PRO A 128 2.24 -14.05 15.42
C PRO A 128 1.01 -13.52 16.17
N VAL A 129 1.26 -12.80 17.25
CA VAL A 129 0.22 -12.10 18.03
C VAL A 129 0.51 -10.60 17.98
N VAL A 130 -0.51 -9.80 17.66
CA VAL A 130 -0.42 -8.32 17.69
C VAL A 130 -1.27 -7.80 18.83
N ILE A 131 -0.64 -7.07 19.75
CA ILE A 131 -1.33 -6.49 20.90
C ILE A 131 -1.72 -5.05 20.58
N ILE A 132 -3.02 -4.79 20.48
CA ILE A 132 -3.61 -3.47 20.31
C ILE A 132 -3.88 -2.88 21.69
N ARG A 133 -3.24 -1.75 21.98
CA ARG A 133 -3.50 -0.96 23.19
C ARG A 133 -4.42 0.20 22.81
N GLY A 134 -5.72 0.00 23.01
CA GLY A 134 -6.71 1.06 22.87
C GLY A 134 -6.77 1.94 24.11
N SER A 135 -7.51 3.05 24.02
CA SER A 135 -7.66 4.00 25.14
C SER A 135 -8.27 3.35 26.40
N ASN A 136 -9.18 2.38 26.22
CA ASN A 136 -9.96 1.79 27.31
C ASN A 136 -9.79 0.27 27.44
N SER A 137 -9.06 -0.38 26.52
CA SER A 137 -8.93 -1.84 26.48
C SER A 137 -7.67 -2.30 25.74
N VAL A 138 -7.15 -3.47 26.10
CA VAL A 138 -6.09 -4.16 25.37
C VAL A 138 -6.70 -5.37 24.66
N LYS A 139 -6.51 -5.47 23.33
CA LYS A 139 -6.96 -6.61 22.52
C LYS A 139 -5.75 -7.29 21.88
N GLY A 140 -5.64 -8.61 22.04
CA GLY A 140 -4.71 -9.43 21.26
C GLY A 140 -5.38 -9.90 19.98
N LEU A 141 -4.75 -9.67 18.83
CA LEU A 141 -5.14 -10.26 17.55
C LEU A 141 -4.23 -11.45 17.24
N GLU A 142 -4.83 -12.58 16.93
CA GLU A 142 -4.15 -13.80 16.51
C GLU A 142 -4.99 -14.57 15.48
N GLY A 143 -4.35 -15.51 14.78
CA GLY A 143 -5.01 -16.40 13.82
C GLY A 143 -5.82 -15.65 12.76
N ILE A 144 -7.07 -16.07 12.55
CA ILE A 144 -7.96 -15.54 11.51
C ILE A 144 -8.23 -14.04 11.72
N GLU A 145 -8.42 -13.59 12.97
CA GLU A 145 -8.70 -12.17 13.24
C GLU A 145 -7.51 -11.27 12.85
N LEU A 146 -6.30 -11.71 13.14
CA LEU A 146 -5.09 -11.00 12.73
C LEU A 146 -4.97 -10.98 11.21
N LEU A 147 -5.16 -12.12 10.56
CA LEU A 147 -5.09 -12.21 9.10
C LEU A 147 -6.13 -11.30 8.42
N ASP A 148 -7.37 -11.31 8.90
CA ASP A 148 -8.45 -10.48 8.35
C ASP A 148 -8.19 -8.99 8.53
N THR A 149 -7.59 -8.60 9.67
CA THR A 149 -7.15 -7.22 9.90
C THR A 149 -6.04 -6.83 8.91
N LEU A 150 -5.04 -7.69 8.71
CA LEU A 150 -3.92 -7.45 7.78
C LEU A 150 -4.39 -7.32 6.33
N ILE A 151 -5.21 -8.25 5.83
CA ILE A 151 -5.68 -8.20 4.44
C ILE A 151 -6.67 -7.05 4.20
N THR A 152 -7.42 -6.64 5.23
CA THR A 152 -8.28 -5.45 5.14
C THR A 152 -7.42 -4.18 5.11
N TYR A 153 -6.36 -4.10 5.91
CA TYR A 153 -5.39 -3.01 5.83
C TYR A 153 -4.74 -2.93 4.44
N LEU A 154 -4.21 -4.06 3.93
CA LEU A 154 -3.60 -4.15 2.61
C LEU A 154 -4.55 -3.66 1.51
N TRP A 155 -5.83 -4.01 1.59
CA TRP A 155 -6.83 -3.57 0.62
C TRP A 155 -7.18 -2.09 0.74
N ARG A 156 -7.56 -1.62 1.93
CA ARG A 156 -8.05 -0.24 2.11
C ARG A 156 -6.94 0.81 2.01
N VAL A 157 -5.76 0.49 2.51
CA VAL A 157 -4.63 1.43 2.59
C VAL A 157 -3.75 1.35 1.34
N HIS A 158 -3.53 0.16 0.80
CA HIS A 158 -2.60 -0.02 -0.32
C HIS A 158 -3.24 -0.47 -1.62
N GLY A 159 -4.54 -0.78 -1.65
CA GLY A 159 -5.22 -1.29 -2.83
C GLY A 159 -4.73 -2.66 -3.29
N LEU A 160 -4.23 -3.46 -2.34
CA LEU A 160 -3.73 -4.81 -2.58
C LEU A 160 -4.81 -5.83 -2.18
N ASP A 161 -5.38 -6.50 -3.19
CA ASP A 161 -6.28 -7.63 -3.00
C ASP A 161 -5.46 -8.91 -2.85
N TYR A 162 -5.24 -9.32 -1.59
CA TYR A 162 -4.33 -10.39 -1.24
C TYR A 162 -4.70 -11.73 -1.92
N TYR A 163 -5.96 -12.14 -1.81
CA TYR A 163 -6.41 -13.39 -2.43
C TYR A 163 -6.73 -13.25 -3.92
N GLY A 164 -7.01 -12.03 -4.38
CA GLY A 164 -7.15 -11.71 -5.80
C GLY A 164 -5.83 -11.68 -6.57
N MET A 165 -4.67 -11.70 -5.88
CA MET A 165 -3.34 -11.61 -6.48
C MET A 165 -3.08 -10.30 -7.26
N ILE A 166 -3.82 -9.24 -6.92
CA ILE A 166 -3.87 -7.98 -7.67
C ILE A 166 -3.49 -6.81 -6.75
N GLU A 167 -2.69 -5.88 -7.27
CA GLU A 167 -2.39 -4.59 -6.65
C GLU A 167 -2.83 -3.49 -7.62
N THR A 168 -3.59 -2.52 -7.14
CA THR A 168 -4.12 -1.42 -7.95
C THR A 168 -3.79 -0.07 -7.31
N SER A 169 -3.58 0.96 -8.13
CA SER A 169 -3.38 2.33 -7.66
C SER A 169 -4.65 2.96 -7.08
N GLU A 170 -5.82 2.54 -7.58
CA GLU A 170 -7.14 2.98 -7.16
C GLU A 170 -8.04 1.76 -6.93
N ALA A 171 -7.97 1.19 -5.73
CA ALA A 171 -8.84 0.09 -5.36
C ALA A 171 -10.31 0.52 -5.37
N LYS A 172 -11.15 -0.34 -5.96
CA LYS A 172 -12.60 -0.15 -6.07
C LYS A 172 -13.30 -1.49 -5.85
N GLY A 173 -14.50 -1.46 -5.29
CA GLY A 173 -15.32 -2.66 -5.10
C GLY A 173 -14.90 -3.51 -3.89
N LEU A 174 -14.99 -4.83 -4.05
CA LEU A 174 -14.81 -5.82 -3.00
C LEU A 174 -13.54 -6.65 -3.27
N ARG A 175 -12.70 -6.84 -2.26
CA ARG A 175 -11.58 -7.79 -2.33
C ARG A 175 -12.05 -9.23 -2.29
N HIS A 176 -11.19 -10.16 -2.71
CA HIS A 176 -11.46 -11.58 -2.56
C HIS A 176 -11.49 -11.99 -1.07
N VAL A 177 -12.45 -12.83 -0.72
CA VAL A 177 -12.63 -13.37 0.64
C VAL A 177 -12.54 -14.89 0.63
N ARG A 178 -12.19 -15.48 1.78
CA ARG A 178 -12.20 -16.92 1.94
C ARG A 178 -13.64 -17.46 1.82
N PRO A 179 -13.86 -18.62 1.18
CA PRO A 179 -15.19 -19.22 1.09
C PRO A 179 -15.67 -19.71 2.45
N GLU A 180 -16.98 -19.64 2.68
CA GLU A 180 -17.61 -20.23 3.87
C GLU A 180 -17.91 -21.71 3.61
N GLY A 181 -17.50 -22.60 4.52
CA GLY A 181 -17.80 -24.04 4.48
C GLY A 181 -16.62 -24.96 4.16
N LYS A 182 -16.77 -26.24 4.51
CA LYS A 182 -15.78 -27.30 4.25
C LYS A 182 -15.92 -27.77 2.80
N SER A 183 -15.04 -27.29 1.92
CA SER A 183 -14.91 -27.87 0.56
C SER A 183 -14.12 -29.18 0.66
N SER A 184 -14.80 -30.31 0.45
CA SER A 184 -14.25 -31.66 0.66
C SER A 184 -13.49 -32.24 -0.53
N ASP A 185 -13.31 -31.50 -1.62
CA ASP A 185 -12.59 -32.01 -2.79
C ASP A 185 -11.71 -30.93 -3.39
N VAL A 186 -10.70 -31.40 -4.14
CA VAL A 186 -9.70 -30.65 -4.92
C VAL A 186 -8.30 -30.55 -4.27
N THR A 187 -7.58 -31.68 -4.27
CA THR A 187 -6.18 -31.77 -3.83
C THR A 187 -5.16 -31.27 -4.85
N ASN A 188 -5.44 -31.32 -6.17
CA ASN A 188 -4.45 -30.89 -7.18
C ASN A 188 -4.43 -29.37 -7.43
N SER A 189 -5.57 -28.70 -7.64
CA SER A 189 -5.56 -27.26 -7.95
C SER A 189 -5.22 -26.38 -6.74
N GLY A 190 -5.40 -26.88 -5.52
CA GLY A 190 -5.02 -26.16 -4.31
C GLY A 190 -3.52 -25.88 -4.24
N SER A 191 -2.69 -26.89 -4.53
CA SER A 191 -1.23 -26.75 -4.50
C SER A 191 -0.70 -25.78 -5.58
N GLU A 192 -1.32 -25.76 -6.75
CA GLU A 192 -0.99 -24.83 -7.84
C GLU A 192 -1.38 -23.39 -7.47
N TRP A 193 -2.57 -23.21 -6.88
CA TRP A 193 -3.04 -21.93 -6.41
C TRP A 193 -2.13 -21.36 -5.30
N GLU A 194 -1.73 -22.19 -4.33
CA GLU A 194 -0.79 -21.80 -3.27
C GLU A 194 0.55 -21.33 -3.87
N LYS A 195 1.14 -22.12 -4.76
CA LYS A 195 2.40 -21.77 -5.44
C LYS A 195 2.27 -20.46 -6.21
N LYS A 196 1.14 -20.23 -6.89
CA LYS A 196 0.89 -19.00 -7.65
C LYS A 196 0.78 -17.79 -6.73
N LEU A 197 -0.01 -17.91 -5.66
CA LEU A 197 -0.18 -16.87 -4.64
C LEU A 197 1.18 -16.49 -4.01
N ASP A 198 1.93 -17.51 -3.58
CA ASP A 198 3.22 -17.32 -2.92
C ASP A 198 4.25 -16.75 -3.88
N SER A 199 4.34 -17.26 -5.11
CA SER A 199 5.26 -16.71 -6.12
C SER A 199 4.96 -15.25 -6.42
N ARG A 200 3.69 -14.89 -6.58
CA ARG A 200 3.24 -13.52 -6.83
C ARG A 200 3.66 -12.57 -5.72
N TRP A 201 3.38 -12.92 -4.47
CA TRP A 201 3.69 -12.05 -3.34
C TRP A 201 5.16 -12.07 -2.95
N GLN A 202 5.87 -13.18 -3.16
CA GLN A 202 7.32 -13.23 -3.01
C GLN A 202 8.05 -12.38 -4.05
N GLU A 203 7.59 -12.37 -5.30
CA GLU A 203 8.09 -11.44 -6.31
C GLU A 203 7.82 -9.99 -5.89
N ARG A 204 6.60 -9.68 -5.44
CA ARG A 204 6.26 -8.34 -4.96
C ARG A 204 7.10 -7.91 -3.76
N LEU A 205 7.45 -8.83 -2.86
CA LEU A 205 8.30 -8.59 -1.69
C LEU A 205 9.75 -8.29 -2.07
N ARG A 206 10.28 -8.92 -3.14
CA ARG A 206 11.62 -8.66 -3.65
C ARG A 206 11.69 -7.47 -4.60
N GLY A 207 10.59 -7.15 -5.27
CA GLY A 207 10.50 -6.07 -6.26
C GLY A 207 10.43 -4.68 -5.65
N GLN A 208 10.07 -3.71 -6.47
CA GLN A 208 9.80 -2.32 -6.09
C GLN A 208 8.34 -1.99 -6.33
N ASP A 209 7.89 -0.83 -5.85
CA ASP A 209 6.55 -0.31 -6.14
C ASP A 209 6.34 -0.24 -7.67
N PRO A 210 5.28 -0.87 -8.21
CA PRO A 210 5.01 -0.89 -9.65
C PRO A 210 4.97 0.52 -10.26
N LEU A 211 4.42 1.51 -9.55
CA LEU A 211 4.34 2.88 -10.06
C LEU A 211 5.71 3.57 -10.04
N GLU A 212 6.53 3.34 -9.02
CA GLU A 212 7.91 3.87 -8.97
C GLU A 212 8.76 3.28 -10.11
N LEU A 213 8.61 1.98 -10.40
CA LEU A 213 9.27 1.33 -11.54
C LEU A 213 8.88 1.98 -12.87
N MET A 214 7.60 2.34 -13.05
CA MET A 214 7.13 3.03 -14.26
C MET A 214 7.71 4.43 -14.39
N THR A 215 7.99 5.14 -13.29
CA THR A 215 8.64 6.47 -13.38
C THR A 215 10.08 6.38 -13.90
N ALA A 216 10.76 5.24 -13.68
CA ALA A 216 12.16 4.99 -14.02
C ALA A 216 13.07 6.20 -13.74
N LYS A 217 12.88 6.85 -12.59
CA LYS A 217 13.56 8.10 -12.21
C LYS A 217 15.07 8.02 -12.36
N ASP A 218 15.68 6.91 -11.93
CA ASP A 218 17.13 6.70 -12.01
C ASP A 218 17.61 6.62 -13.47
N LYS A 219 16.81 6.04 -14.37
CA LYS A 219 17.11 5.97 -15.81
C LYS A 219 17.11 7.36 -16.44
N ILE A 220 16.11 8.19 -16.09
CA ILE A 220 16.02 9.57 -16.57
C ILE A 220 17.17 10.40 -16.00
N GLU A 221 17.50 10.23 -14.72
CA GLU A 221 18.57 10.95 -14.04
C GLU A 221 19.95 10.62 -14.61
N ALA A 222 20.22 9.33 -14.86
CA ALA A 222 21.45 8.88 -15.52
C ALA A 222 21.58 9.48 -16.93
N ALA A 223 20.52 9.39 -17.74
CA ALA A 223 20.49 9.99 -19.06
C ALA A 223 20.68 11.51 -19.03
N ALA A 224 20.11 12.19 -18.02
CA ALA A 224 20.31 13.63 -17.84
C ALA A 224 21.77 13.95 -17.53
N VAL A 225 22.43 13.20 -16.64
CA VAL A 225 23.85 13.41 -16.32
C VAL A 225 24.72 13.23 -17.55
N GLU A 226 24.50 12.15 -18.31
CA GLU A 226 25.24 11.88 -19.55
C GLU A 226 25.04 12.99 -20.59
N ALA A 227 23.80 13.40 -20.82
CA ALA A 227 23.47 14.46 -21.77
C ALA A 227 24.00 15.84 -21.36
N LEU A 228 24.21 16.07 -20.06
CA LEU A 228 24.76 17.32 -19.53
C LEU A 228 26.29 17.37 -19.56
N ASN A 229 27.00 16.25 -19.74
CA ASN A 229 28.47 16.22 -19.77
C ASN A 229 29.10 17.21 -20.77
N PRO A 230 28.58 17.39 -22.01
CA PRO A 230 29.08 18.41 -22.94
C PRO A 230 28.97 19.85 -22.42
N PHE A 231 28.07 20.11 -21.46
CA PHE A 231 27.85 21.40 -20.83
C PHE A 231 28.71 21.62 -19.57
N VAL A 232 29.64 20.71 -19.27
CA VAL A 232 30.61 20.85 -18.19
C VAL A 232 31.98 21.17 -18.79
N ARG A 233 32.38 22.44 -18.73
CA ARG A 233 33.66 22.90 -19.27
C ARG A 233 34.77 22.68 -18.25
N LYS A 234 35.74 21.81 -18.54
CA LYS A 234 36.91 21.62 -17.69
C LYS A 234 37.97 22.67 -18.01
N ILE A 235 38.33 23.46 -17.01
CA ILE A 235 39.25 24.60 -17.12
C ILE A 235 40.42 24.37 -16.16
N ARG A 236 41.66 24.49 -16.65
CA ARG A 236 42.85 24.43 -15.79
C ARG A 236 43.07 25.79 -15.13
N ASP A 237 43.20 25.78 -13.81
CA ASP A 237 43.47 26.95 -12.97
C ASP A 237 44.86 26.79 -12.35
N GLU A 238 45.68 27.84 -12.44
CA GLU A 238 47.08 27.83 -12.01
C GLU A 238 47.25 27.65 -10.49
N LYS A 239 46.26 28.04 -9.69
CA LYS A 239 46.32 28.03 -8.22
C LYS A 239 45.54 26.86 -7.61
N TYR A 240 44.48 26.41 -8.27
CA TYR A 240 43.54 25.44 -7.71
C TYR A 240 43.39 24.15 -8.55
N GLY A 241 44.23 23.97 -9.57
CA GLY A 241 44.25 22.75 -10.38
C GLY A 241 43.13 22.73 -11.43
N TRP A 242 42.05 21.99 -11.20
CA TRP A 242 40.93 21.90 -12.14
C TRP A 242 39.70 22.63 -11.61
N LYS A 243 39.16 23.53 -12.43
CA LYS A 243 37.85 24.16 -12.24
C LYS A 243 36.88 23.70 -13.32
N TYR A 244 35.59 23.72 -12.99
CA TYR A 244 34.52 23.25 -13.86
C TYR A 244 33.51 24.37 -14.08
N GLY A 245 33.34 24.80 -15.34
CA GLY A 245 32.45 25.87 -15.74
C GLY A 245 31.15 25.35 -16.33
N CYS A 246 30.07 26.09 -16.10
CA CYS A 246 28.82 25.88 -16.80
C CYS A 246 28.96 26.24 -18.29
N GLY A 247 28.49 25.36 -19.18
CA GLY A 247 28.48 25.54 -20.63
C GLY A 247 27.15 26.04 -21.19
N ALA A 248 26.15 26.32 -20.35
CA ALA A 248 24.88 26.89 -20.80
C ALA A 248 25.08 28.30 -21.38
N LYS A 249 24.30 28.64 -22.40
CA LYS A 249 24.37 29.95 -23.07
C LYS A 249 24.13 31.07 -22.06
N GLY A 250 25.02 32.06 -22.04
CA GLY A 250 24.93 33.20 -21.12
C GLY A 250 25.31 32.91 -19.65
N CYS A 251 25.75 31.68 -19.32
CA CYS A 251 26.20 31.34 -17.96
C CYS A 251 27.72 31.34 -17.83
N THR A 252 28.23 32.03 -16.81
CA THR A 252 29.68 32.17 -16.54
C THR A 252 30.13 31.53 -15.22
N LYS A 253 29.23 30.80 -14.52
CA LYS A 253 29.54 30.23 -13.21
C LYS A 253 30.62 29.13 -13.30
N LEU A 254 31.54 29.16 -12.34
CA LEU A 254 32.63 28.22 -12.15
C LEU A 254 32.49 27.51 -10.80
N PHE A 255 32.94 26.26 -10.75
CA PHE A 255 32.84 25.37 -9.60
C PHE A 255 34.13 24.57 -9.41
N HIS A 256 34.33 24.02 -8.21
CA HIS A 256 35.50 23.20 -7.88
C HIS A 256 35.35 21.71 -8.28
N ALA A 257 34.13 21.26 -8.58
CA ALA A 257 33.86 19.89 -9.02
C ALA A 257 32.76 19.84 -10.08
N ALA A 258 32.80 18.82 -10.95
CA ALA A 258 31.83 18.62 -12.03
C ALA A 258 30.39 18.43 -11.52
N GLU A 259 30.22 17.73 -10.39
CA GLU A 259 28.90 17.46 -9.78
C GLU A 259 28.15 18.75 -9.42
N PHE A 260 28.87 19.79 -9.01
CA PHE A 260 28.26 21.10 -8.73
C PHE A 260 27.78 21.79 -10.01
N VAL A 261 28.44 21.56 -11.14
CA VAL A 261 27.96 22.03 -12.44
C VAL A 261 26.69 21.30 -12.85
N HIS A 262 26.62 19.98 -12.67
CA HIS A 262 25.40 19.21 -12.95
C HIS A 262 24.22 19.68 -12.07
N LYS A 263 24.43 19.84 -10.75
CA LYS A 263 23.41 20.39 -9.84
C LYS A 263 23.00 21.81 -10.26
N HIS A 264 23.95 22.64 -10.65
CA HIS A 264 23.68 23.99 -11.14
C HIS A 264 22.85 24.00 -12.43
N LEU A 265 23.20 23.15 -13.40
CA LEU A 265 22.46 22.99 -14.66
C LEU A 265 21.01 22.59 -14.40
N LYS A 266 20.77 21.63 -13.50
CA LYS A 266 19.42 21.19 -13.12
C LYS A 266 18.58 22.27 -12.45
N LEU A 267 19.18 23.11 -11.61
CA LEU A 267 18.46 24.11 -10.83
C LEU A 267 18.30 25.46 -11.53
N LYS A 268 19.24 25.82 -12.42
CA LYS A 268 19.30 27.16 -13.04
C LYS A 268 19.11 27.15 -14.55
N HIS A 269 19.16 25.98 -15.19
CA HIS A 269 18.92 25.78 -16.62
C HIS A 269 17.91 24.64 -16.85
N PRO A 270 16.71 24.67 -16.23
CA PRO A 270 15.76 23.56 -16.29
C PRO A 270 15.29 23.26 -17.73
N GLU A 271 15.12 24.29 -18.55
CA GLU A 271 14.73 24.16 -19.96
C GLU A 271 15.72 23.31 -20.76
N LEU A 272 17.02 23.53 -20.54
CA LEU A 272 18.08 22.74 -21.19
C LEU A 272 17.99 21.26 -20.76
N VAL A 273 17.75 21.00 -19.48
CA VAL A 273 17.59 19.63 -18.98
C VAL A 273 16.35 18.97 -19.55
N MET A 274 15.24 19.69 -19.67
CA MET A 274 14.01 19.19 -20.27
C MET A 274 14.21 18.83 -21.75
N GLU A 275 14.85 19.72 -22.52
CA GLU A 275 15.16 19.47 -23.93
C GLU A 275 16.05 18.23 -24.10
N LEU A 276 17.14 18.14 -23.35
CA LEU A 276 18.10 17.04 -23.43
C LEU A 276 17.52 15.70 -22.98
N THR A 277 16.52 15.69 -22.09
CA THR A 277 15.90 14.47 -21.59
C THR A 277 14.57 14.12 -22.27
N SER A 278 14.07 14.97 -23.18
CA SER A 278 12.80 14.81 -23.89
C SER A 278 12.66 13.43 -24.54
N LYS A 279 13.61 13.05 -25.39
CA LYS A 279 13.61 11.76 -26.12
C LYS A 279 13.53 10.55 -25.19
N VAL A 280 14.27 10.57 -24.08
CA VAL A 280 14.29 9.46 -23.12
C VAL A 280 12.96 9.37 -22.36
N ARG A 281 12.34 10.51 -22.04
CA ARG A 281 11.02 10.56 -21.39
C ARG A 281 9.92 10.07 -22.34
N GLU A 282 9.95 10.49 -23.60
CA GLU A 282 8.99 10.06 -24.62
C GLU A 282 9.09 8.56 -24.90
N GLU A 283 10.31 8.04 -25.05
CA GLU A 283 10.54 6.61 -25.21
C GLU A 283 10.04 5.82 -24.00
N LEU A 284 10.34 6.28 -22.79
CA LEU A 284 9.86 5.64 -21.57
C LEU A 284 8.32 5.65 -21.50
N TYR A 285 7.69 6.77 -21.86
CA TYR A 285 6.24 6.88 -21.92
C TYR A 285 5.65 5.85 -22.90
N TYR A 286 6.20 5.76 -24.11
CA TYR A 286 5.74 4.79 -25.12
C TYR A 286 5.90 3.35 -24.65
N GLN A 287 7.06 3.00 -24.08
CA GLN A 287 7.32 1.66 -23.53
C GLN A 287 6.38 1.29 -22.39
N ASN A 288 6.02 2.25 -21.54
CA ASN A 288 5.06 2.03 -20.47
C ASN A 288 3.63 1.89 -20.97
N TYR A 289 3.26 2.57 -22.06
CA TYR A 289 1.93 2.48 -22.68
C TYR A 289 1.72 1.16 -23.44
N MET A 290 2.78 0.64 -24.07
CA MET A 290 2.71 -0.60 -24.86
C MET A 290 2.79 -1.89 -24.02
N LYS A 291 3.05 -1.78 -22.71
CA LYS A 291 3.06 -2.90 -21.77
C LYS A 291 1.67 -3.13 -21.18
#